data_AF-A0A3D2Z629-F1
#
_entry.id   AF-A0A3D2Z629-F1
#
_cell.length_a   1.000
_cell.length_b   1.000
_cell.length_c   1.000
_cell.angle_alpha   90.00
_cell.angle_beta   90.00
_cell.angle_gamma   90.00
#
_symmetry.space_group_name_H-M   'P 1'
#
loop_
_entity.id
_entity.type
_entity.pdbx_description
1 polymer ?
#
loop_
_entity_poly.entity_id
_entity_poly.type
_entity_poly.pdbx_seq_one_letter_code
_entity_poly.pdbx_strand_id
1 'polypeptide(L)'
;MLLDVVIDGRDRKIVVQVTKQAFAYVFDRVTGEPIWPIEERVVPQSDGPGERSWPTQPFPTRPAPFDRQGLTEDDLIDFTSELRAEVLFLTRD
;
A
#
# COMPACT_ATOMS: atom_id res chain seq x y z
N MET A 1 -10.35 -13.11 1.95
CA MET A 1 -11.53 -13.40 2.81
C MET A 1 -12.78 -13.27 1.95
N LEU A 2 -13.82 -14.07 2.22
CA LEU A 2 -15.14 -13.91 1.62
C LEU A 2 -16.09 -13.38 2.68
N LEU A 3 -16.86 -12.34 2.34
CA LEU A 3 -17.74 -11.66 3.29
C LEU A 3 -19.07 -11.30 2.62
N ASP A 4 -20.13 -11.33 3.42
CA ASP A 4 -21.44 -10.78 3.08
C ASP A 4 -21.67 -9.58 4.00
N VAL A 5 -21.67 -8.36 3.44
CA VAL A 5 -21.65 -7.09 4.20
C VAL A 5 -22.55 -6.04 3.55
N VAL A 6 -22.98 -5.04 4.33
CA VAL A 6 -23.69 -3.86 3.81
C VAL A 6 -22.69 -2.79 3.40
N ILE A 7 -22.68 -2.40 2.13
CA ILE A 7 -21.86 -1.30 1.59
C ILE A 7 -22.79 -0.35 0.85
N ASP A 8 -22.71 0.95 1.16
CA ASP A 8 -23.58 2.00 0.60
C ASP A 8 -25.08 1.65 0.70
N GLY A 9 -25.48 1.05 1.82
CA GLY A 9 -26.86 0.66 2.11
C GLY A 9 -27.36 -0.58 1.36
N ARG A 10 -26.48 -1.33 0.70
CA ARG A 10 -26.84 -2.53 -0.06
C ARG A 10 -26.04 -3.75 0.41
N ASP A 11 -26.69 -4.90 0.46
CA ASP A 11 -26.00 -6.17 0.68
C ASP A 11 -25.05 -6.46 -0.50
N ARG A 12 -23.81 -6.78 -0.16
CA ARG A 12 -22.73 -7.09 -1.10
C ARG A 12 -22.02 -8.36 -0.69
N LYS A 13 -21.75 -9.20 -1.69
CA LYS A 13 -20.95 -10.42 -1.55
C LYS A 13 -19.55 -10.13 -2.08
N ILE A 14 -18.59 -9.97 -1.20
CA ILE A 14 -17.28 -9.46 -1.56
C ILE A 14 -16.16 -10.48 -1.32
N VAL A 15 -15.08 -10.31 -2.07
CA VAL A 15 -13.77 -10.88 -1.74
C VAL A 15 -12.83 -9.75 -1.35
N VAL A 16 -12.20 -9.90 -0.19
CA VAL A 16 -11.16 -8.98 0.30
C VAL A 16 -9.80 -9.68 0.21
N GLN A 17 -8.87 -9.07 -0.52
CA GLN A 17 -7.50 -9.53 -0.66
C GLN A 17 -6.57 -8.52 0.01
N VAL A 18 -5.92 -8.92 1.09
CA VAL A 18 -4.93 -8.08 1.79
C VAL A 18 -3.53 -8.37 1.26
N THR A 19 -2.75 -7.33 0.98
CA THR A 19 -1.38 -7.46 0.44
C THR A 19 -0.30 -7.11 1.46
N LYS A 20 0.95 -7.44 1.13
CA LYS A 20 2.13 -7.00 1.89
C LYS A 20 2.37 -5.48 1.85
N GLN A 21 1.67 -4.76 0.98
CA GLN A 21 1.68 -3.29 0.94
C GLN A 21 0.73 -2.69 2.00
N ALA A 22 0.13 -3.51 2.86
CA ALA A 22 -0.86 -3.11 3.85
C ALA A 22 -2.14 -2.47 3.26
N PHE A 23 -2.49 -2.84 2.03
CA PHE A 23 -3.76 -2.50 1.40
C PHE A 23 -4.74 -3.67 1.42
N ALA A 24 -6.03 -3.35 1.44
CA ALA A 24 -7.11 -4.29 1.22
C ALA A 24 -7.79 -3.97 -0.12
N TYR A 25 -7.62 -4.86 -1.09
CA TYR A 25 -8.32 -4.80 -2.37
C TYR A 25 -9.66 -5.52 -2.25
N VAL A 26 -10.74 -4.84 -2.65
CA VAL A 26 -12.10 -5.33 -2.42
C VAL A 26 -12.84 -5.40 -3.74
N PHE A 27 -13.36 -6.58 -4.06
CA PHE A 27 -14.07 -6.86 -5.30
C PHE A 27 -15.41 -7.51 -5.01
N ASP A 28 -16.38 -7.35 -5.92
CA ASP A 28 -17.52 -8.24 -5.99
C ASP A 28 -17.01 -9.66 -6.25
N ARG A 29 -17.38 -10.62 -5.40
CA ARG A 29 -16.80 -11.98 -5.47
C ARG A 29 -17.26 -12.78 -6.68
N VAL A 30 -18.31 -12.34 -7.37
CA VAL A 30 -18.89 -13.02 -8.53
C VAL A 30 -18.37 -12.40 -9.82
N THR A 31 -18.40 -11.07 -9.93
CA THR A 31 -17.98 -10.37 -11.17
C THR A 31 -16.49 -10.07 -11.21
N GLY A 32 -15.83 -9.97 -10.05
CA GLY A 32 -14.45 -9.51 -9.94
C GLY A 32 -14.30 -7.99 -10.12
N GLU A 33 -15.39 -7.23 -10.26
CA GLU A 33 -15.33 -5.77 -10.35
C GLU A 33 -14.92 -5.15 -9.01
N PRO A 34 -14.07 -4.11 -9.01
CA PRO A 34 -13.71 -3.40 -7.78
C PRO A 34 -14.95 -2.79 -7.10
N ILE A 35 -15.04 -2.92 -5.77
CA ILE A 35 -16.10 -2.25 -5.01
C ILE A 35 -15.87 -0.73 -4.94
N TRP A 36 -14.61 -0.30 -4.86
CA TRP A 36 -14.21 1.10 -4.93
C TRP A 36 -13.11 1.28 -5.98
N PRO A 37 -12.92 2.52 -6.49
CA PRO A 37 -11.86 2.81 -7.44
C PRO A 37 -10.49 2.35 -6.94
N ILE A 38 -9.72 1.80 -7.86
CA ILE A 38 -8.30 1.50 -7.71
C ILE A 38 -7.58 2.43 -8.70
N GLU A 39 -6.75 3.33 -8.17
CA GLU A 39 -6.08 4.35 -8.97
C GLU A 39 -4.66 3.91 -9.32
N GLU A 40 -4.29 4.03 -10.60
CA GLU A 40 -2.90 3.89 -11.01
C GLU A 40 -2.13 5.16 -10.66
N ARG A 41 -1.10 5.03 -9.83
CA ARG A 41 -0.24 6.16 -9.40
C ARG A 41 1.18 5.93 -9.85
N VAL A 42 1.85 6.98 -10.32
CA VAL A 42 3.29 6.94 -10.63
C VAL A 42 4.06 6.62 -9.36
N VAL A 43 5.01 5.70 -9.46
CA VAL A 43 5.89 5.32 -8.34
C VAL A 43 7.37 5.43 -8.77
N PRO A 44 8.30 5.58 -7.81
CA PRO A 44 9.72 5.49 -8.09
C PRO A 44 10.05 4.22 -8.88
N GLN A 45 10.94 4.36 -9.87
CA GLN A 45 11.40 3.22 -10.66
C GLN A 45 12.53 2.51 -9.94
N SER A 46 12.66 1.20 -10.19
CA SER A 46 13.76 0.42 -9.65
C SER A 46 15.09 0.92 -10.19
N ASP A 47 16.07 1.02 -9.30
CA ASP A 47 17.49 1.27 -9.57
C ASP A 47 18.32 -0.03 -9.60
N GLY A 48 17.67 -1.18 -9.38
CA GLY A 48 18.28 -2.50 -9.41
C GLY A 48 18.85 -2.86 -10.78
N PRO A 49 20.11 -3.34 -10.88
CA PRO A 49 20.72 -3.71 -12.15
C PRO A 49 19.91 -4.76 -12.92
N GLY A 50 19.42 -4.40 -14.11
CA GLY A 50 18.63 -5.29 -14.97
C GLY A 50 17.15 -5.37 -14.61
N GLU A 51 16.70 -4.69 -13.55
CA GLU A 51 15.29 -4.61 -13.20
C GLU A 51 14.52 -3.69 -14.15
N ARG A 52 13.26 -4.01 -14.38
CA ARG A 52 12.32 -3.18 -15.16
C ARG A 52 10.99 -3.13 -14.43
N SER A 53 10.87 -2.17 -13.52
CA SER A 53 9.61 -1.89 -12.82
C SER A 53 8.58 -1.29 -13.77
N TRP A 54 7.30 -1.50 -13.48
CA TRP A 54 6.21 -0.81 -14.15
C TRP A 54 6.14 0.66 -13.66
N PRO A 55 5.83 1.65 -14.53
CA PRO A 55 5.83 3.07 -14.16
C PRO A 55 4.78 3.46 -13.11
N THR A 56 3.69 2.71 -13.01
CA THR A 56 2.59 2.98 -12.08
C THR A 56 2.35 1.79 -11.16
N GLN A 57 1.57 1.98 -10.11
CA GLN A 57 1.04 0.91 -9.27
C GLN A 57 -0.42 1.19 -8.91
N PRO A 58 -1.23 0.14 -8.70
CA PRO A 58 -2.60 0.29 -8.24
C PRO A 58 -2.66 0.68 -6.76
N PHE A 59 -3.51 1.65 -6.42
CA PHE A 59 -3.81 2.06 -5.05
C PHE A 59 -5.32 2.01 -4.81
N PRO A 60 -5.83 1.13 -3.94
CA PRO A 60 -7.25 1.13 -3.61
C PRO A 60 -7.58 2.41 -2.83
N THR A 61 -8.71 3.03 -3.20
CA THR A 61 -9.18 4.25 -2.51
C THR A 61 -9.83 3.95 -1.16
N ARG A 62 -10.32 2.71 -0.96
CA ARG A 62 -10.95 2.25 0.28
C ARG A 62 -10.77 0.74 0.49
N PRO A 63 -10.78 0.27 1.76
CA PRO A 63 -10.63 1.09 2.97
C PRO A 63 -9.24 1.74 3.03
N ALA A 64 -9.00 2.60 4.02
CA ALA A 64 -7.66 3.11 4.26
C ALA A 64 -6.67 1.94 4.49
N PRO A 65 -5.39 2.09 4.14
CA PRO A 65 -4.37 1.09 4.46
C PRO A 65 -4.39 0.76 5.96
N PHE A 66 -4.19 -0.52 6.27
CA PHE A 66 -4.33 -1.03 7.64
C PHE A 66 -3.02 -0.97 8.44
N ASP A 67 -1.93 -0.53 7.84
CA ASP A 67 -0.62 -0.31 8.45
C ASP A 67 0.10 0.86 7.72
N ARG A 68 1.26 1.23 8.23
CA ARG A 68 2.12 2.33 7.77
C ARG A 68 2.36 2.31 6.26
N GLN A 69 2.32 3.50 5.67
CA GLN A 69 2.60 3.74 4.25
C GLN A 69 3.82 4.65 4.13
N GLY A 70 4.99 4.10 4.39
CA GLY A 70 6.26 4.83 4.45
C GLY A 70 6.84 4.90 5.87
N LEU A 71 7.91 5.68 5.99
CA LEU A 71 8.66 5.92 7.23
C LEU A 71 8.86 7.43 7.39
N THR A 72 8.93 7.87 8.63
CA THR A 72 9.28 9.22 9.06
C THR A 72 10.68 9.23 9.69
N GLU A 73 11.26 10.40 9.93
CA GLU A 73 12.54 10.48 10.65
C GLU A 73 12.48 9.87 12.06
N ASP A 74 11.30 9.86 12.69
CA ASP A 74 11.08 9.26 14.01
C ASP A 74 11.11 7.72 13.95
N ASP A 75 10.93 7.13 12.77
CA ASP A 75 11.05 5.68 12.56
C ASP A 75 12.52 5.24 12.35
N LEU A 76 13.46 6.18 12.24
CA LEU A 76 14.86 5.89 11.99
C LEU A 76 15.60 5.45 13.27
N ILE A 77 16.57 4.55 13.09
CA ILE A 77 17.36 3.98 14.20
C ILE A 77 18.04 5.06 15.05
N ASP A 78 18.03 4.88 16.36
CA ASP A 78 18.57 5.83 17.34
C ASP A 78 19.40 5.16 18.46
N PHE A 79 19.85 3.93 18.24
CA PHE A 79 20.59 3.15 19.25
C PHE A 79 21.86 3.86 19.76
N THR A 80 22.54 4.64 18.91
CA THR A 80 23.62 5.55 19.29
C THR A 80 23.53 6.86 18.50
N SER A 81 24.18 7.91 19.00
CA SER A 81 24.27 9.21 18.32
C SER A 81 24.91 9.11 16.94
N GLU A 82 25.91 8.25 16.79
CA GLU A 82 26.66 8.06 15.55
C GLU A 82 25.77 7.39 14.48
N LEU A 83 25.04 6.34 14.86
CA LEU A 83 24.12 5.65 13.95
C LEU A 83 22.94 6.54 13.55
N ARG A 84 22.42 7.36 14.48
CA ARG A 84 21.37 8.34 14.16
C ARG A 84 21.87 9.39 13.17
N ALA A 85 23.11 9.86 13.33
CA ALA A 85 23.70 10.83 12.40
C ALA A 85 23.94 10.22 11.00
N GLU A 86 24.39 8.96 10.94
CA GLU A 86 24.60 8.24 9.68
C GLU A 86 23.29 8.03 8.93
N VAL A 87 22.24 7.53 9.60
CA VAL A 87 20.97 7.26 8.93
C VAL A 87 20.32 8.57 8.44
N LEU A 88 20.38 9.65 9.22
CA LEU A 88 19.92 10.98 8.80
C LEU A 88 20.70 11.55 7.62
N PHE A 89 21.97 11.15 7.45
CA PHE A 89 22.76 11.54 6.28
C PHE A 89 22.33 10.73 5.04
N LEU A 90 22.13 9.42 5.19
CA LEU A 90 21.74 8.51 4.11
C LEU A 90 20.31 8.72 3.61
N THR A 91 19.42 9.25 4.45
CA THR A 91 18.00 9.48 4.11
C THR A 91 17.70 10.93 3.70
N ARG A 92 18.72 11.77 3.50
CA ARG A 92 18.55 13.08 2.83
C ARG A 92 18.37 12.83 1.35
N ASP A 93 17.31 13.40 0.79
CA ASP A 93 16.90 13.27 -0.63
C ASP A 93 18.08 13.40 -1.63
#